data_AF-A0A8T5MZQ3-F1
#
_entry.id   AF-A0A8T5MZQ3-F1
#
_cell.length_a   1.000
_cell.length_b   1.000
_cell.length_c   1.000
_cell.angle_alpha   90.00
_cell.angle_beta   90.00
_cell.angle_gamma   90.00
#
_symmetry.space_group_name_H-M   'P 1'
#
loop_
_entity.id
_entity.type
_entity.pdbx_description
1 polymer ?
#
loop_
_entity_poly.entity_id
_entity_poly.type
_entity_poly.pdbx_seq_one_letter_code
_entity_poly.pdbx_strand_id
1 'polypeptide(L)'
;MAFTDKKQIIDYIKKNLKKGYDADSLKFALITQGYSRTMVKQALGQANKEIAETLPKLKEKPVIKYEILDKNDNPVKIKKPWWKRVFSW
;
A
#
# COMPACT_ATOMS: atom_id res chain seq x y z
N MET A 1 21.76 23.45 4.69
CA MET A 1 20.59 23.48 5.60
C MET A 1 20.83 22.38 6.64
N ALA A 2 21.18 22.74 7.87
CA ALA A 2 21.39 21.77 8.94
C ALA A 2 20.04 21.49 9.61
N PHE A 3 19.64 20.23 9.69
CA PHE A 3 18.45 19.80 10.44
C PHE A 3 18.86 19.70 11.90
N THR A 4 18.41 20.65 12.72
CA THR A 4 18.70 20.68 14.16
C THR A 4 17.79 19.72 14.92
N ASP A 5 16.58 19.47 14.42
CA ASP A 5 15.56 18.68 15.10
C ASP A 5 15.18 17.39 14.36
N LYS A 6 14.98 16.31 15.11
CA LYS A 6 14.47 15.01 14.61
C LYS A 6 13.20 15.16 13.79
N LYS A 7 12.32 16.10 14.17
CA LYS A 7 11.08 16.41 13.45
C LYS A 7 11.34 16.90 12.02
N GLN A 8 12.37 17.71 11.83
CA GLN A 8 12.72 18.22 10.50
C GLN A 8 13.24 17.11 9.58
N ILE A 9 13.98 16.15 10.14
CA ILE A 9 14.44 14.97 9.39
C ILE A 9 13.24 14.11 8.97
N ILE A 10 12.27 13.90 9.86
CA ILE A 10 11.03 13.17 9.54
C ILE A 10 10.26 13.87 8.41
N ASP A 11 10.07 15.18 8.51
CA ASP A 11 9.37 15.96 7.47
C ASP A 11 10.11 15.96 6.13
N TYR A 12 11.45 16.03 6.16
CA TYR A 12 12.28 15.90 4.97
C TYR A 12 12.10 14.52 4.32
N ILE A 13 12.19 13.43 5.10
CA ILE A 13 12.00 12.07 4.61
C ILE A 13 10.60 11.93 4.00
N LYS A 14 9.54 12.36 4.70
CA LYS A 14 8.16 12.30 4.19
C LYS A 14 7.99 13.05 2.87
N LYS A 15 8.54 14.27 2.77
CA LYS A 15 8.46 15.06 1.53
C LYS A 15 9.15 14.37 0.36
N ASN A 16 10.26 13.68 0.59
CA ASN A 16 10.99 13.00 -0.48
C ASN A 16 10.40 11.62 -0.82
N LEU A 17 9.91 10.86 0.15
CA LEU A 17 9.17 9.63 -0.13
C LEU A 17 7.92 9.93 -0.98
N LYS A 18 7.19 11.02 -0.69
CA LYS A 18 6.06 11.47 -1.52
C LYS A 18 6.45 11.83 -2.96
N LYS A 19 7.71 12.22 -3.21
CA LYS A 19 8.24 12.50 -4.56
C LYS A 19 8.72 11.22 -5.27
N GLY A 20 8.66 10.06 -4.61
CA GLY A 20 9.11 8.78 -5.18
C GLY A 20 10.60 8.50 -5.01
N TYR A 21 11.30 9.23 -4.14
CA TYR A 21 12.68 8.87 -3.79
C TYR A 21 12.73 7.58 -2.99
N ASP A 22 13.73 6.76 -3.28
CA ASP A 22 13.99 5.53 -2.55
C ASP A 22 14.44 5.79 -1.10
N ALA A 23 13.94 4.96 -0.18
CA ALA A 23 14.17 5.11 1.25
C ALA A 23 15.63 4.87 1.65
N ASP A 24 16.29 3.90 1.01
CA ASP A 24 17.69 3.61 1.28
C ASP A 24 18.60 4.72 0.75
N SER A 25 18.30 5.26 -0.42
CA SER A 25 18.99 6.41 -0.98
C SER A 25 18.93 7.64 -0.06
N LEU A 26 17.75 7.95 0.48
CA LEU A 26 17.57 9.04 1.46
C LEU A 26 18.34 8.79 2.75
N LYS A 27 18.34 7.55 3.23
CA LYS A 27 19.10 7.15 4.43
C LYS A 27 20.60 7.33 4.22
N PHE A 28 21.14 6.88 3.09
CA PHE A 28 22.56 7.07 2.76
C PHE A 28 22.90 8.56 2.67
N ALA A 29 22.10 9.36 1.96
CA ALA A 29 22.33 10.79 1.82
C ALA A 29 22.38 11.51 3.19
N LEU A 30 21.45 11.20 4.09
CA LEU A 30 21.42 11.79 5.44
C LEU A 30 22.63 11.34 6.29
N ILE A 31 23.05 10.08 6.19
CA ILE A 31 24.25 9.61 6.88
C ILE A 31 25.51 10.33 6.36
N THR A 32 25.63 10.47 5.04
CA THR A 32 26.75 11.20 4.40
C THR A 32 26.77 12.68 4.77
N GLN A 33 25.60 13.29 5.01
CA GLN A 33 25.49 14.66 5.54
C GLN A 33 25.89 14.79 7.01
N GLY A 34 26.20 13.70 7.70
CA GLY A 34 26.69 13.70 9.08
C GLY A 34 25.63 13.36 10.13
N TYR A 35 24.40 13.00 9.75
CA TYR A 35 23.39 12.57 10.72
C TYR A 35 23.68 11.17 11.24
N SER A 36 23.42 10.95 12.53
CA SER A 36 23.64 9.64 13.14
C SER A 36 22.76 8.56 12.50
N ARG A 37 23.35 7.41 12.17
CA ARG A 37 22.66 6.28 11.55
C ARG A 37 21.43 5.83 12.34
N THR A 38 21.53 5.84 13.66
CA THR A 38 20.42 5.48 14.57
C THR A 38 19.27 6.49 14.49
N MET A 39 19.58 7.79 14.49
CA MET A 39 18.56 8.84 14.35
C MET A 39 17.85 8.75 13.00
N VAL A 40 18.60 8.59 11.91
CA VAL A 40 18.04 8.46 10.56
C VAL A 40 17.12 7.23 10.48
N LYS A 41 17.55 6.09 11.02
CA LYS A 41 16.74 4.86 11.04
C LYS A 41 15.44 5.05 11.83
N GLN A 42 15.49 5.71 12.99
CA GLN A 42 14.30 6.01 13.78
C GLN A 42 13.36 6.98 13.05
N ALA A 43 13.90 8.04 12.45
CA ALA A 43 13.12 9.03 11.70
C ALA A 43 12.42 8.38 10.50
N LEU A 44 13.10 7.50 9.79
CA LEU A 44 12.56 6.79 8.63
C LEU A 44 11.43 5.82 9.03
N GLY A 45 11.60 5.09 10.14
CA GLY A 45 10.54 4.25 10.70
C GLY A 45 9.31 5.07 11.14
N GLN A 46 9.53 6.23 11.76
CA GLN A 46 8.44 7.12 12.17
C GLN A 46 7.71 7.73 10.96
N ALA A 47 8.45 8.18 9.94
CA ALA A 47 7.88 8.69 8.69
C ALA A 47 6.97 7.65 8.01
N ASN A 48 7.40 6.40 7.93
CA ASN A 48 6.61 5.32 7.34
C ASN A 48 5.32 5.03 8.12
N LYS A 49 5.38 5.05 9.45
CA LYS A 49 4.18 4.89 10.30
C LYS A 49 3.16 5.99 10.03
N GLU A 50 3.59 7.25 10.03
CA GLU A 50 2.71 8.39 9.77
C GLU A 50 2.10 8.34 8.37
N ILE A 51 2.88 7.93 7.36
CA ILE A 51 2.34 7.73 6.00
C ILE A 51 1.30 6.61 6.01
N ALA A 52 1.58 5.47 6.64
CA ALA A 52 0.64 4.35 6.72
C ALA A 52 -0.66 4.72 7.45
N GLU A 53 -0.59 5.56 8.49
CA GLU A 53 -1.76 6.07 9.20
C GLU A 53 -2.61 7.01 8.35
N THR A 54 -1.98 7.80 7.46
CA THR A 54 -2.70 8.68 6.53
C THR A 54 -3.31 7.95 5.35
N LEU A 55 -2.81 6.78 4.97
CA LEU A 55 -3.34 6.01 3.85
C LEU A 55 -4.73 5.46 4.22
N PRO A 56 -5.69 5.50 3.28
CA PRO A 56 -7.00 4.90 3.51
C PRO A 56 -6.82 3.41 3.78
N LYS A 57 -7.30 2.94 4.93
CA LYS A 57 -7.32 1.51 5.25
C LYS A 57 -8.15 0.81 4.17
N LEU A 58 -7.51 -0.03 3.36
CA LEU A 58 -8.18 -0.86 2.37
C LEU A 58 -9.08 -1.87 3.11
N LYS A 59 -10.33 -1.48 3.34
CA LYS A 59 -11.37 -2.38 3.84
C LYS A 59 -11.92 -3.15 2.65
N GLU A 60 -11.17 -4.15 2.17
CA GLU A 60 -11.76 -5.11 1.25
C GLU A 60 -12.84 -5.88 2.02
N LYS A 61 -14.09 -5.78 1.56
CA LYS A 61 -15.15 -6.62 2.08
C LYS A 61 -14.83 -8.06 1.64
N PRO A 62 -14.94 -9.06 2.53
CA PRO A 62 -14.81 -10.44 2.09
C PRO A 62 -15.91 -10.73 1.06
N VAL A 63 -15.51 -11.07 -0.17
CA VAL A 63 -16.45 -11.48 -1.22
C VAL A 63 -16.74 -12.96 -1.02
N ILE A 64 -17.88 -13.28 -0.40
CA ILE A 64 -18.35 -14.66 -0.28
C ILE A 64 -18.85 -15.09 -1.67
N LYS A 65 -18.12 -15.99 -2.32
CA LYS A 65 -18.54 -16.64 -3.58
C LYS A 65 -19.30 -17.92 -3.23
N TYR A 66 -20.53 -18.03 -3.74
CA TYR A 66 -21.30 -19.27 -3.64
C TYR A 66 -21.14 -20.06 -4.94
N GLU A 67 -20.70 -21.30 -4.83
CA GLU A 67 -20.65 -22.26 -5.93
C GLU A 67 -21.72 -23.32 -5.71
N ILE A 68 -22.50 -23.63 -6.75
CA ILE A 68 -23.50 -24.70 -6.69
C ILE A 68 -22.80 -25.99 -7.12
N LEU A 69 -22.73 -26.96 -6.21
CA LEU A 69 -22.17 -28.28 -6.46
C LEU A 69 -23.26 -29.26 -6.88
N ASP A 70 -22.93 -30.20 -7.76
CA ASP A 70 -23.77 -31.36 -8.06
C ASP A 70 -23.57 -32.50 -7.05
N LYS A 71 -24.25 -33.63 -7.24
CA LYS A 71 -24.16 -34.80 -6.34
C LYS A 71 -22.76 -35.45 -6.31
N ASN A 72 -21.88 -35.09 -7.23
CA ASN A 72 -20.53 -35.62 -7.38
C ASN A 72 -19.47 -34.54 -7.07
N ASP A 73 -19.85 -33.48 -6.34
CA ASP A 73 -19.00 -32.35 -5.95
C ASP A 73 -18.41 -31.54 -7.13
N ASN A 74 -19.05 -31.56 -8.31
CA ASN A 74 -18.60 -30.75 -9.44
C ASN A 74 -19.36 -29.41 -9.50
N PRO A 75 -18.66 -28.30 -9.84
CA PRO A 75 -19.29 -26.99 -9.96
C PRO A 75 -20.23 -26.93 -11.17
N VAL A 76 -21.51 -26.64 -10.93
CA VAL A 76 -22.55 -26.55 -11.95
C VAL A 76 -22.41 -25.25 -12.74
N LYS A 77 -21.99 -25.35 -14.00
CA LYS A 77 -21.94 -24.21 -14.93
C LYS A 77 -23.32 -23.97 -15.54
N ILE A 78 -24.11 -23.06 -14.96
CA ILE A 78 -25.40 -22.64 -15.54
C ILE A 78 -25.13 -21.84 -16.83
N LYS A 79 -25.39 -22.44 -18.00
CA LYS A 79 -25.31 -21.76 -19.29
C LYS A 79 -26.51 -20.80 -19.43
N LYS A 80 -26.29 -19.59 -19.96
CA LYS A 80 -27.38 -18.64 -20.21
C LYS A 80 -28.39 -19.25 -21.22
N PRO A 81 -29.71 -19.14 -20.97
CA PRO A 81 -30.72 -19.63 -21.91
C PRO A 81 -30.63 -18.90 -23.24
N TRP A 82 -30.82 -19.61 -24.34
CA TRP A 82 -30.65 -19.07 -25.70
C TRP A 82 -31.58 -17.88 -26.00
N TRP A 83 -32.75 -17.81 -25.36
CA TRP A 83 -33.75 -16.73 -25.52
C TRP A 83 -33.21 -15.37 -25.05
N LYS A 84 -32.30 -15.34 -24.06
CA LYS A 84 -31.64 -14.09 -23.64
C LYS A 84 -30.80 -13.45 -24.74
N ARG A 85 -30.41 -14.20 -25.77
CA ARG A 85 -29.68 -13.67 -26.94
C ARG A 85 -30.62 -13.19 -28.05
N VAL A 86 -31.88 -13.60 -28.04
CA VAL A 86 -32.84 -13.36 -29.13
C VAL A 86 -33.81 -12.20 -28.81
N PHE A 87 -34.10 -11.94 -27.53
CA PHE A 87 -35.01 -10.87 -27.11
C PHE A 87 -34.29 -9.65 -26.49
N SER A 88 -33.00 -9.47 -26.75
CA SER A 88 -32.29 -8.23 -26.38
C SER A 88 -32.51 -7.18 -27.48
N TRP A 89 -33.64 -6.47 -27.42
CA TRP A 89 -33.88 -5.25 -28.19
C TRP A 89 -33.35 -4.03 -27.44
#